data_AF-A0A645FC51-F1
#
_entry.id   AF-A0A645FC51-F1
#
_cell.length_a   1.000
_cell.length_b   1.000
_cell.length_c   1.000
_cell.angle_alpha   90.00
_cell.angle_beta   90.00
_cell.angle_gamma   90.00
#
_symmetry.space_group_name_H-M   'P 1'
#
loop_
_entity.id
_entity.type
_entity.pdbx_description
1 polymer ?
#
loop_
_entity_poly.entity_id
_entity_poly.type
_entity_poly.pdbx_seq_one_letter_code
_entity_poly.pdbx_strand_id
1 'polypeptide(L)' 'MTKMQSEDEFPEEFNAYLSFLEEELGVPVAIVSVGPNRAQTIVR' A
#
# COMPACT_ATOMS: atom_id res chain seq x y z
N MET A 1 10.52 -0.83 -2.48
CA MET A 1 9.31 -1.57 -2.05
C MET A 1 9.59 -2.54 -0.90
N THR A 2 10.38 -3.60 -1.08
CA THR A 2 10.52 -4.71 -0.12
C THR A 2 11.09 -4.39 1.27
N LYS A 3 11.58 -3.17 1.52
CA LYS A 3 12.12 -2.74 2.82
C LYS A 3 11.18 -1.83 3.63
N MET A 4 10.08 -1.38 3.02
CA MET A 4 9.12 -0.47 3.66
C MET A 4 8.35 -1.24 4.73
N GLN A 5 8.15 -0.62 5.89
CA GLN A 5 7.46 -1.23 7.04
C GLN A 5 6.20 -0.45 7.44
N SER A 6 6.04 0.80 6.99
CA SER A 6 4.82 1.57 7.15
C SER A 6 4.36 2.24 5.84
N GLU A 7 3.11 2.68 5.83
CA GLU A 7 2.52 3.46 4.75
C GLU A 7 3.25 4.79 4.51
N ASP A 8 3.78 5.42 5.57
CA ASP A 8 4.50 6.69 5.47
C ASP A 8 5.79 6.60 4.63
N GLU A 9 6.31 5.38 4.42
CA GLU A 9 7.47 5.12 3.58
C GLU A 9 7.11 4.94 2.09
N PHE A 10 5.82 4.95 1.74
CA PHE A 10 5.38 4.79 0.36
C PHE A 10 5.77 5.99 -0.51
N PRO A 11 6.31 5.75 -1.72
CA PRO A 11 6.49 6.82 -2.70
C PRO A 11 5.16 7.52 -2.99
N GLU A 12 5.23 8.82 -3.27
CA GLU A 12 4.04 9.63 -3.57
C GLU A 12 3.23 9.07 -4.74
N GLU A 13 3.90 8.58 -5.77
CA GLU A 13 3.25 7.98 -6.94
C GLU A 13 2.49 6.69 -6.58
N PHE A 14 2.99 5.94 -5.59
CA PHE A 14 2.32 4.72 -5.13
C PHE A 14 1.08 5.06 -4.31
N ASN A 15 1.15 6.07 -3.43
CA ASN A 15 0.00 6.58 -2.70
C ASN A 15 -1.09 7.14 -3.63
N ALA A 16 -0.68 7.87 -4.69
CA ALA A 16 -1.60 8.36 -5.71
C ALA A 16 -2.31 7.21 -6.43
N TYR A 17 -1.59 6.12 -6.73
CA TYR A 17 -2.18 4.94 -7.36
C TYR A 17 -3.17 4.21 -6.44
N LEU A 18 -2.84 4.05 -5.15
CA LEU A 18 -3.78 3.49 -4.17
C LEU A 18 -5.05 4.34 -4.05
N SER A 19 -4.90 5.67 -3.99
CA SER A 19 -6.02 6.61 -3.90
C SER A 19 -6.95 6.49 -5.13
N PHE A 20 -6.36 6.40 -6.33
CA PHE A 20 -7.11 6.18 -7.56
C PHE A 20 -7.93 4.87 -7.51
N LEU A 21 -7.33 3.77 -7.05
CA LEU A 21 -8.06 2.50 -6.92
C LEU A 21 -9.20 2.57 -5.90
N GLU A 22 -8.98 3.22 -4.75
CA GLU A 22 -10.01 3.38 -3.73
C GLU A 22 -11.19 4.23 -4.24
N GLU A 23 -10.91 5.28 -5.03
CA GLU A 23 -11.92 6.12 -5.67
C GLU A 23 -12.73 5.34 -6.72
N GLU A 24 -12.07 4.62 -7.62
CA GLU A 24 -12.73 3.88 -8.71
C GLU A 24 -13.51 2.65 -8.21
N LEU A 25 -13.04 2.01 -7.14
CA LEU A 25 -13.67 0.80 -6.58
C LEU A 25 -14.64 1.11 -5.44
N GLY A 26 -14.59 2.32 -4.87
CA GLY A 26 -15.45 2.74 -3.76
C GLY A 26 -15.22 1.98 -2.46
N VAL A 27 -14.04 1.36 -2.28
CA VAL A 27 -13.68 0.59 -1.09
C VAL A 27 -12.24 0.88 -0.65
N PRO A 28 -11.95 0.91 0.65
CA PRO A 28 -10.60 1.18 1.15
C PRO A 28 -9.67 -0.03 0.97
N VAL A 29 -8.40 0.23 0.67
CA VAL A 29 -7.33 -0.76 0.65
C VAL A 29 -6.71 -0.86 2.05
N ALA A 30 -7.18 -1.83 2.82
CA ALA A 30 -6.76 -2.01 4.21
C ALA A 30 -5.41 -2.74 4.39
N ILE A 31 -4.97 -3.53 3.39
CA ILE A 31 -3.76 -4.34 3.48
C ILE A 31 -3.00 -4.28 2.16
N VAL A 32 -1.71 -3.99 2.23
CA VAL A 32 -0.80 -3.91 1.07
C VAL A 32 0.37 -4.87 1.28
N SER A 33 0.53 -5.84 0.37
CA SER A 33 1.70 -6.73 0.35
C SER A 33 2.78 -6.15 -0.56
N VAL A 34 3.95 -5.86 0.01
CA VAL A 34 5.09 -5.21 -0.69
C VAL A 34 6.25 -6.16 -0.97
N GLY A 35 6.08 -7.46 -0.70
CA GLY A 35 7.08 -8.48 -0.98
C GLY A 35 6.66 -9.91 -0.59
N PRO A 36 7.50 -10.92 -0.89
CA PRO A 36 7.17 -12.33 -0.67
C PRO A 36 7.22 -12.79 0.80
N ASN A 37 7.85 -12.03 1.70
CA ASN A 37 7.95 -12.38 3.11
C ASN A 37 6.68 -11.92 3.87
N ARG A 38 6.21 -12.70 4.86
CA ARG A 38 5.09 -12.30 5.73
C ARG A 38 5.29 -10.95 6.41
N ALA A 39 6.53 -10.62 6.78
CA ALA A 39 6.86 -9.32 7.38
C ALA A 39 6.73 -8.14 6.41
N GLN A 40 6.55 -8.39 5.11
CA GLN A 40 6.41 -7.37 4.06
C GLN A 40 4.93 -7.14 3.73
N THR A 41 4.10 -7.11 4.77
CA THR A 41 2.67 -6.80 4.68
C THR A 41 2.39 -5.60 5.56
N ILE A 42 1.79 -4.56 4.99
CA ILE A 42 1.46 -3.32 5.68
C ILE A 42 -0.06 -3.26 5.85
N VAL A 43 -0.50 -3.02 7.08
CA VAL A 43 -1.91 -2.81 7.45
C VAL A 43 -2.11 -1.31 7.63
N ARG A 44 -3.10 -0.75 6.92
CA ARG A 44 -3.44 0.68 6.89
C ARG A 44 -4.64 0.98 7.80
#